data_AF-A0A5C5YQW4-F1
#
_entry.id   AF-A0A5C5YQW4-F1
#
_cell.length_a   1.000
_cell.length_b   1.000
_cell.length_c   1.000
_cell.angle_alpha   90.00
_cell.angle_beta   90.00
_cell.angle_gamma   90.00
#
_symmetry.space_group_name_H-M   'P 1'
#
loop_
_entity.id
_entity.type
_entity.pdbx_description
1 polymer ?
#
loop_
_entity_poly.entity_id
_entity_poly.type
_entity_poly.pdbx_seq_one_letter_code
_entity_poly.pdbx_strand_id
1 'polypeptide(L)'
;MLLETLDLVIIAAVIAVTVLVGLWSSRQAGKNPDQYFLSGRGMSGWLLGISLVATTFSTDTPGLVTELVRTQGVAGNWAWWAFLLTGMLTVFLFARLWRRSGVATDLEFYELRYHGPAARLVRMFRALYLGLVFNGLVMAGVSIAAIKIGHVMLGFSTTEVLLYGGLTALILSTIGGFRAVVLTDCLLFGVAMAGSFAAAYFAVQHPAVGGFGQLFNHPEVAAKQAILPPWDWSTEESRNLLMTVLLMPLLVQWWSVWYPGAEPGGGGYMAQRMLAAKNENHSVGAVMLFNAAHYALRPWPWIVVALASLVAYPELADLERAFPDLDPAKLGHDLAYPAMLTQAPTGWRGVILASLLSAYVSTISTQLNWGASYITYDFYKPLTGGAASDKQLVVVGRVTTVVIMVLTSLLAVYLQTARQGFDLLLSVGAGTGLVFVLRWYWWRINAVSEIAAMIGSVLVAAFFQFTKHDFAPWQVMGLSVGVTTLIWLTATLLTRPEPDATLFSFLRLIRPRGPGWKRVYDRAAAEGHAIETDPRDSIRLGLLRMALGIAAIYGALFAIGKALYGESATAVALAVVAVVAGGALAVSFRRGAAVVRG
;
A
#
# COMPACT_ATOMS: atom_id res chain seq x y z
N MET A 1 31.13 3.86 -15.12
CA MET A 1 30.34 3.75 -13.87
C MET A 1 30.41 5.06 -13.11
N LEU A 2 29.28 5.56 -12.61
CA LEU A 2 29.19 6.80 -11.82
C LEU A 2 29.61 6.63 -10.35
N LEU A 3 29.86 5.41 -9.89
CA LEU A 3 30.17 5.09 -8.49
C LEU A 3 31.67 4.97 -8.25
N GLU A 4 32.13 5.48 -7.12
CA GLU A 4 33.50 5.27 -6.64
C GLU A 4 33.57 4.19 -5.56
N THR A 5 34.78 3.84 -5.12
CA THR A 5 35.01 2.81 -4.10
C THR A 5 34.22 3.05 -2.81
N LEU A 6 34.11 4.31 -2.36
CA LEU A 6 33.35 4.65 -1.16
C LEU A 6 31.87 4.31 -1.32
N ASP A 7 31.29 4.57 -2.49
CA ASP A 7 29.88 4.26 -2.77
C ASP A 7 29.64 2.75 -2.71
N LEU A 8 30.53 1.97 -3.33
CA LEU A 8 30.45 0.51 -3.34
C LEU A 8 30.57 -0.07 -1.94
N VAL A 9 31.46 0.48 -1.10
CA VAL A 9 31.61 0.06 0.31
C VAL A 9 30.34 0.32 1.10
N ILE A 10 29.69 1.48 0.91
CA ILE A 10 28.43 1.81 1.58
C ILE A 10 27.32 0.82 1.18
N ILE A 11 27.17 0.55 -0.11
CA ILE A 11 26.17 -0.39 -0.62
C ILE A 11 26.43 -1.80 -0.07
N ALA A 12 27.68 -2.26 -0.14
CA ALA A 12 28.08 -3.57 0.37
C ALA A 12 27.83 -3.69 1.88
N ALA A 13 28.11 -2.64 2.66
CA ALA A 13 27.85 -2.62 4.10
C ALA A 13 26.34 -2.74 4.41
N VAL A 14 25.47 -2.02 3.69
CA VAL A 14 24.02 -2.10 3.87
C VAL A 14 23.51 -3.51 3.54
N ILE A 15 23.96 -4.11 2.43
CA ILE A 15 23.59 -5.48 2.06
C ILE A 15 24.09 -6.46 3.12
N ALA A 16 25.36 -6.36 3.55
CA ALA A 16 25.95 -7.25 4.54
C ALA A 16 25.19 -7.20 5.87
N VAL A 17 24.91 -6.00 6.40
CA VAL A 17 24.15 -5.84 7.64
C VAL A 17 22.74 -6.44 7.51
N THR A 18 22.08 -6.25 6.36
CA THR A 18 20.75 -6.81 6.10
C THR A 18 20.77 -8.34 6.08
N VAL A 19 21.76 -8.93 5.40
CA VAL A 19 21.97 -10.38 5.37
C VAL A 19 22.24 -10.91 6.77
N LEU A 20 23.10 -10.26 7.55
CA LEU A 20 23.43 -10.67 8.92
C LEU A 20 22.19 -10.66 9.83
N VAL A 21 21.36 -9.62 9.76
CA VAL A 21 20.09 -9.55 10.50
C VAL A 21 19.13 -10.66 10.06
N GLY A 22 19.03 -10.92 8.75
CA GLY A 22 18.21 -11.99 8.19
C GLY A 22 18.65 -13.38 8.67
N LEU A 23 19.95 -13.67 8.62
CA LEU A 23 20.56 -14.92 9.10
C LEU A 23 20.43 -15.10 10.61
N TRP A 24 20.55 -14.02 11.38
CA TRP A 24 20.36 -14.07 12.83
C TRP A 24 18.91 -14.39 13.19
N SER A 25 17.95 -13.75 12.51
CA SER A 25 16.52 -13.96 12.74
C SER A 25 16.02 -15.33 12.27
N SER A 26 16.62 -15.90 11.21
CA SER A 26 16.20 -17.20 10.65
C SER A 26 16.27 -18.37 11.62
N ARG A 27 17.16 -18.29 12.64
CA ARG A 27 17.30 -19.28 13.72
C ARG A 27 15.99 -19.54 14.47
N GLN A 28 15.02 -18.63 14.39
CA GLN A 28 13.72 -18.72 15.06
C GLN A 28 12.56 -19.07 14.09
N ALA A 29 12.78 -18.97 12.77
CA ALA A 29 11.72 -19.03 11.76
C ALA A 29 11.26 -20.45 11.37
N GLY A 30 12.09 -21.48 11.58
CA GLY A 30 11.89 -22.83 11.02
C GLY A 30 11.05 -23.82 11.83
N LYS A 31 10.35 -23.38 12.89
CA LYS A 31 9.68 -24.32 13.82
C LYS A 31 8.31 -24.79 13.34
N ASN A 32 7.51 -23.90 12.74
CA ASN A 32 6.20 -24.21 12.16
C ASN A 32 5.73 -23.05 11.23
N PRO A 33 4.66 -23.23 10.45
CA PRO A 33 4.14 -22.21 9.53
C PRO A 33 3.72 -20.89 10.20
N ASP A 34 3.18 -20.93 11.44
CA ASP A 34 2.78 -19.72 12.18
C ASP A 34 4.02 -18.87 12.57
N GLN A 35 5.12 -19.51 12.93
CA GLN A 35 6.42 -18.84 13.13
C GLN A 35 6.98 -18.28 11.82
N TYR A 36 6.86 -19.02 10.71
CA TYR A 36 7.38 -18.59 9.42
C TYR A 36 6.62 -17.40 8.82
N PHE A 37 5.29 -17.39 8.88
CA PHE A 37 4.46 -16.37 8.22
C PHE A 37 3.92 -15.27 9.14
N LEU A 38 3.82 -15.49 10.45
CA LEU A 38 3.29 -14.53 11.43
C LEU A 38 4.22 -14.28 12.62
N SER A 39 5.43 -14.88 12.65
CA SER A 39 6.39 -14.74 13.76
C SER A 39 5.77 -15.09 15.13
N GLY A 40 4.89 -16.10 15.20
CA GLY A 40 4.24 -16.49 16.45
C GLY A 40 3.26 -15.46 16.99
N ARG A 41 2.84 -14.48 16.15
CA ARG A 41 1.93 -13.39 16.52
C ARG A 41 2.38 -12.57 17.73
N GLY A 42 3.70 -12.42 17.88
CA GLY A 42 4.34 -11.73 19.02
C GLY A 42 4.95 -10.37 18.67
N MET A 43 4.73 -9.85 17.45
CA MET A 43 5.47 -8.68 16.98
C MET A 43 4.95 -7.38 17.60
N SER A 44 5.88 -6.48 17.90
CA SER A 44 5.55 -5.17 18.45
C SER A 44 4.99 -4.25 17.36
N GLY A 45 3.97 -3.47 17.72
CA GLY A 45 3.28 -2.57 16.78
C GLY A 45 4.19 -1.56 16.08
N TRP A 46 5.22 -1.01 16.75
CA TRP A 46 6.11 -0.05 16.11
C TRP A 46 6.98 -0.68 15.01
N LEU A 47 7.50 -1.91 15.24
CA LEU A 47 8.23 -2.67 14.21
C LEU A 47 7.33 -2.96 13.00
N LEU A 48 6.11 -3.40 13.25
CA LEU A 48 5.13 -3.69 12.20
C LEU A 48 4.74 -2.44 11.42
N GLY A 49 4.57 -1.31 12.11
CA GLY A 49 4.26 -0.03 11.49
C GLY A 49 5.39 0.44 10.58
N ILE A 50 6.64 0.44 11.05
CA ILE A 50 7.79 0.79 10.20
C ILE A 50 7.94 -0.19 9.03
N SER A 51 7.73 -1.49 9.24
CA SER A 51 7.76 -2.48 8.15
C SER A 51 6.72 -2.18 7.06
N LEU A 52 5.51 -1.75 7.42
CA LEU A 52 4.51 -1.30 6.44
C LEU A 52 4.98 -0.06 5.67
N VAL A 53 5.61 0.90 6.36
CA VAL A 53 6.13 2.11 5.68
C VAL A 53 7.26 1.74 4.74
N ALA A 54 8.17 0.86 5.15
CA ALA A 54 9.28 0.36 4.33
C ALA A 54 8.76 -0.35 3.06
N THR A 55 7.79 -1.26 3.24
CA THR A 55 7.15 -2.01 2.15
C THR A 55 6.55 -1.06 1.11
N THR A 56 5.83 -0.03 1.58
CA THR A 56 5.17 0.94 0.69
C THR A 56 6.08 2.05 0.23
N PHE A 57 7.30 2.18 0.78
CA PHE A 57 8.27 3.19 0.34
C PHE A 57 8.64 2.87 -1.08
N SER A 58 8.96 1.60 -1.33
CA SER A 58 9.19 0.97 -2.62
C SER A 58 10.10 1.73 -3.59
N THR A 59 10.56 1.04 -4.62
CA THR A 59 11.52 1.62 -5.57
C THR A 59 10.82 2.43 -6.65
N ASP A 60 9.57 2.10 -6.96
CA ASP A 60 8.73 2.75 -7.98
C ASP A 60 8.07 4.04 -7.49
N THR A 61 7.76 4.14 -6.20
CA THR A 61 6.95 5.23 -5.65
C THR A 61 7.57 6.62 -5.85
N PRO A 62 8.88 6.85 -5.66
CA PRO A 62 9.47 8.16 -5.96
C PRO A 62 9.36 8.56 -7.43
N GLY A 63 9.48 7.58 -8.34
CA GLY A 63 9.27 7.77 -9.78
C GLY A 63 7.80 8.09 -10.11
N LEU A 64 6.85 7.37 -9.51
CA LEU A 64 5.42 7.65 -9.64
C LEU A 64 5.06 9.06 -9.15
N VAL A 65 5.57 9.47 -7.98
CA VAL A 65 5.38 10.84 -7.46
C VAL A 65 5.97 11.86 -8.43
N THR A 66 7.12 11.55 -9.02
CA THR A 66 7.76 12.44 -10.00
C THR A 66 6.93 12.56 -11.28
N GLU A 67 6.38 11.47 -11.79
CA GLU A 67 5.46 11.47 -12.92
C GLU A 67 4.20 12.30 -12.64
N LEU A 68 3.57 12.11 -11.47
CA LEU A 68 2.39 12.87 -11.05
C LEU A 68 2.70 14.37 -10.92
N VAL A 69 3.81 14.74 -10.28
CA VAL A 69 4.18 16.15 -10.10
C VAL A 69 4.52 16.81 -11.43
N ARG A 70 5.27 16.14 -12.31
CA ARG A 70 5.64 16.71 -13.61
C ARG A 70 4.43 16.88 -14.53
N THR A 71 3.50 15.95 -14.52
CA THR A 71 2.33 15.99 -15.42
C THR A 71 1.18 16.82 -14.84
N GLN A 72 0.84 16.65 -13.57
CA GLN A 72 -0.36 17.20 -12.92
C GLN A 72 -0.06 18.19 -11.78
N GLY A 73 1.22 18.47 -11.51
CA GLY A 73 1.62 19.28 -10.36
C GLY A 73 1.49 18.53 -9.04
N VAL A 74 1.76 19.24 -7.94
CA VAL A 74 1.68 18.69 -6.58
C VAL A 74 0.28 18.16 -6.27
N ALA A 75 -0.76 18.81 -6.78
CA ALA A 75 -2.15 18.37 -6.72
C ALA A 75 -2.36 16.94 -7.25
N GLY A 76 -1.58 16.47 -8.24
CA GLY A 76 -1.65 15.10 -8.76
C GLY A 76 -1.47 14.02 -7.67
N ASN A 77 -0.82 14.35 -6.56
CA ASN A 77 -0.63 13.42 -5.44
C ASN A 77 -1.93 13.08 -4.70
N TRP A 78 -3.04 13.78 -4.92
CA TRP A 78 -4.34 13.36 -4.42
C TRP A 78 -4.76 11.97 -4.91
N ALA A 79 -4.22 11.52 -6.05
CA ALA A 79 -4.38 10.16 -6.56
C ALA A 79 -3.99 9.07 -5.53
N TRP A 80 -3.06 9.37 -4.60
CA TRP A 80 -2.69 8.44 -3.54
C TRP A 80 -2.86 9.02 -2.12
N TRP A 81 -2.77 10.33 -1.92
CA TRP A 81 -3.04 10.97 -0.63
C TRP A 81 -4.46 10.68 -0.13
N ALA A 82 -5.43 10.50 -1.03
CA ALA A 82 -6.80 10.15 -0.65
C ALA A 82 -6.91 8.78 0.07
N PHE A 83 -5.97 7.86 -0.16
CA PHE A 83 -5.93 6.58 0.55
C PHE A 83 -5.62 6.70 2.05
N LEU A 84 -5.24 7.88 2.54
CA LEU A 84 -5.21 8.14 3.99
C LEU A 84 -6.59 7.89 4.63
N LEU A 85 -7.68 8.16 3.91
CA LEU A 85 -9.03 7.89 4.39
C LEU A 85 -9.22 6.38 4.64
N THR A 86 -8.79 5.54 3.70
CA THR A 86 -8.81 4.08 3.83
C THR A 86 -7.93 3.60 4.99
N GLY A 87 -6.74 4.19 5.11
CA GLY A 87 -5.80 3.88 6.18
C GLY A 87 -6.38 4.21 7.54
N MET A 88 -6.96 5.40 7.73
CA MET A 88 -7.60 5.81 8.99
C MET A 88 -8.87 4.99 9.29
N LEU A 89 -9.64 4.63 8.26
CA LEU A 89 -10.74 3.67 8.43
C LEU A 89 -10.21 2.33 8.96
N THR A 90 -9.11 1.83 8.40
CA THR A 90 -8.44 0.59 8.84
C THR A 90 -7.96 0.67 10.27
N VAL A 91 -7.28 1.76 10.67
CA VAL A 91 -6.79 1.95 12.05
C VAL A 91 -7.92 1.80 13.06
N PHE A 92 -9.05 2.47 12.83
CA PHE A 92 -10.06 2.64 13.88
C PHE A 92 -11.24 1.68 13.80
N LEU A 93 -11.49 1.06 12.64
CA LEU A 93 -12.58 0.10 12.46
C LEU A 93 -12.12 -1.34 12.27
N PHE A 94 -10.95 -1.58 11.68
CA PHE A 94 -10.57 -2.94 11.24
C PHE A 94 -9.38 -3.52 12.00
N ALA A 95 -8.44 -2.70 12.47
CA ALA A 95 -7.17 -3.21 13.02
C ALA A 95 -7.34 -4.14 14.24
N ARG A 96 -8.32 -3.85 15.11
CA ARG A 96 -8.66 -4.75 16.23
C ARG A 96 -9.34 -6.02 15.74
N LEU A 97 -10.31 -5.89 14.83
CA LEU A 97 -11.09 -7.00 14.31
C LEU A 97 -10.22 -8.02 13.57
N TRP A 98 -9.27 -7.53 12.75
CA TRP A 98 -8.26 -8.37 12.10
C TRP A 98 -7.40 -9.10 13.12
N ARG A 99 -6.89 -8.41 14.14
CA ARG A 99 -6.08 -9.10 15.15
C ARG A 99 -6.87 -10.16 15.92
N ARG A 100 -8.15 -9.86 16.21
CA ARG A 100 -9.08 -10.72 16.97
C ARG A 100 -9.50 -11.97 16.19
N SER A 101 -9.58 -11.91 14.86
CA SER A 101 -10.03 -13.04 14.04
C SER A 101 -9.12 -14.27 14.15
N GLY A 102 -7.84 -14.09 14.48
CA GLY A 102 -6.91 -15.19 14.73
C GLY A 102 -6.62 -16.06 13.50
N VAL A 103 -6.96 -15.58 12.30
CA VAL A 103 -6.68 -16.25 11.03
C VAL A 103 -5.20 -16.22 10.69
N ALA A 104 -4.76 -17.10 9.79
CA ALA A 104 -3.39 -17.11 9.27
C ALA A 104 -3.20 -16.05 8.17
N THR A 105 -4.23 -15.86 7.35
CA THR A 105 -4.27 -14.89 6.24
C THR A 105 -5.64 -14.21 6.21
N ASP A 106 -5.73 -13.06 5.55
CA ASP A 106 -7.01 -12.38 5.35
C ASP A 106 -7.98 -13.14 4.42
N LEU A 107 -7.51 -14.12 3.66
CA LEU A 107 -8.37 -14.97 2.82
C LEU A 107 -9.02 -16.11 3.61
N GLU A 108 -8.45 -16.54 4.72
CA GLU A 108 -9.13 -17.46 5.63
C GLU A 108 -10.39 -16.83 6.25
N PHE A 109 -10.50 -15.50 6.22
CA PHE A 109 -11.72 -14.77 6.60
C PHE A 109 -12.97 -15.29 5.87
N TYR A 110 -12.85 -15.74 4.63
CA TYR A 110 -13.99 -16.25 3.86
C TYR A 110 -14.65 -17.46 4.52
N GLU A 111 -13.86 -18.44 4.96
CA GLU A 111 -14.38 -19.62 5.67
C GLU A 111 -14.75 -19.31 7.12
N LEU A 112 -14.26 -18.20 7.68
CA LEU A 112 -14.69 -17.68 8.99
C LEU A 112 -16.03 -16.95 8.92
N ARG A 113 -16.32 -16.26 7.80
CA ARG A 113 -17.50 -15.40 7.64
C ARG A 113 -18.64 -16.07 6.87
N TYR A 114 -18.35 -16.99 5.96
CA TYR A 114 -19.32 -17.63 5.07
C TYR A 114 -19.29 -19.15 5.20
N HIS A 115 -20.43 -19.79 4.99
CA HIS A 115 -20.61 -21.23 5.10
C HIS A 115 -20.40 -21.95 3.76
N GLY A 116 -19.85 -23.17 3.85
CA GLY A 116 -19.93 -24.17 2.78
C GLY A 116 -18.89 -24.03 1.66
N PRO A 117 -19.04 -24.81 0.57
CA PRO A 117 -18.03 -24.93 -0.48
C PRO A 117 -17.79 -23.63 -1.25
N ALA A 118 -18.78 -22.75 -1.34
CA ALA A 118 -18.62 -21.44 -1.97
C ALA A 118 -17.58 -20.57 -1.23
N ALA A 119 -17.57 -20.58 0.10
CA ALA A 119 -16.58 -19.85 0.90
C ALA A 119 -15.15 -20.32 0.61
N ARG A 120 -14.96 -21.65 0.55
CA ARG A 120 -13.69 -22.28 0.20
C ARG A 120 -13.26 -21.97 -1.23
N LEU A 121 -14.18 -22.01 -2.19
CA LEU A 121 -13.89 -21.69 -3.58
C LEU A 121 -13.40 -20.24 -3.73
N VAL A 122 -14.07 -19.28 -3.07
CA VAL A 122 -13.64 -17.87 -3.10
C VAL A 122 -12.28 -17.69 -2.45
N ARG A 123 -12.03 -18.35 -1.31
CA ARG A 123 -10.71 -18.36 -0.67
C ARG A 123 -9.62 -18.84 -1.62
N MET A 124 -9.80 -20.00 -2.25
CA MET A 124 -8.84 -20.60 -3.18
C MET A 124 -8.63 -19.75 -4.44
N PHE A 125 -9.71 -19.22 -5.00
CA PHE A 125 -9.64 -18.33 -6.16
C PHE A 125 -8.88 -17.05 -5.84
N ARG A 126 -9.20 -16.37 -4.73
CA ARG A 126 -8.50 -15.16 -4.30
C ARG A 126 -7.04 -15.41 -3.98
N ALA A 127 -6.69 -16.60 -3.51
CA ALA A 127 -5.30 -16.95 -3.25
C ALA A 127 -4.45 -16.90 -4.53
N LEU A 128 -4.95 -17.46 -5.64
CA LEU A 128 -4.29 -17.38 -6.94
C LEU A 128 -4.36 -15.96 -7.51
N TYR A 129 -5.55 -15.37 -7.51
CA TYR A 129 -5.79 -14.07 -8.12
C TYR A 129 -4.98 -12.95 -7.46
N LEU A 130 -5.01 -12.85 -6.12
CA LEU A 130 -4.23 -11.85 -5.41
C LEU A 130 -2.77 -12.24 -5.25
N GLY A 131 -2.50 -13.49 -4.86
CA GLY A 131 -1.16 -13.95 -4.47
C GLY A 131 -0.21 -14.19 -5.65
N LEU A 132 -0.75 -14.43 -6.85
CA LEU A 132 0.04 -14.63 -8.07
C LEU A 132 -0.12 -13.48 -9.05
N VAL A 133 -1.35 -13.16 -9.49
CA VAL A 133 -1.56 -12.20 -10.59
C VAL A 133 -1.33 -10.76 -10.12
N PHE A 134 -2.10 -10.29 -9.12
CA PHE A 134 -1.96 -8.92 -8.62
C PHE A 134 -0.62 -8.69 -7.94
N ASN A 135 -0.17 -9.67 -7.16
CA ASN A 135 1.14 -9.64 -6.54
C ASN A 135 2.27 -9.52 -7.59
N GLY A 136 2.21 -10.35 -8.64
CA GLY A 136 3.18 -10.31 -9.74
C GLY A 136 3.17 -8.97 -10.50
N LEU A 137 1.99 -8.37 -10.74
CA LEU A 137 1.88 -7.04 -11.35
C LEU A 137 2.57 -5.96 -10.51
N VAL A 138 2.33 -5.96 -9.19
CA VAL A 138 2.96 -4.99 -8.29
C VAL A 138 4.47 -5.18 -8.27
N MET A 139 4.94 -6.42 -8.09
CA MET A 139 6.37 -6.70 -8.06
C MET A 139 7.04 -6.39 -9.42
N ALA A 140 6.33 -6.53 -10.54
CA ALA A 140 6.84 -6.19 -11.86
C ALA A 140 7.01 -4.66 -12.02
N GLY A 141 6.06 -3.86 -11.51
CA GLY A 141 6.19 -2.40 -11.47
C GLY A 141 7.42 -1.93 -10.68
N VAL A 142 7.64 -2.55 -9.51
CA VAL A 142 8.82 -2.30 -8.67
C VAL A 142 10.12 -2.69 -9.38
N SER A 143 10.12 -3.83 -10.09
CA SER A 143 11.26 -4.28 -10.90
C SER A 143 11.56 -3.35 -12.08
N ILE A 144 10.54 -2.77 -12.74
CA ILE A 144 10.74 -1.78 -13.80
C ILE A 144 11.47 -0.55 -13.26
N ALA A 145 11.04 -0.04 -12.10
CA ALA A 145 11.71 1.10 -11.48
C ALA A 145 13.17 0.77 -11.13
N ALA A 146 13.43 -0.43 -10.59
CA ALA A 146 14.78 -0.90 -10.34
C ALA A 146 15.61 -0.99 -11.63
N ILE A 147 15.03 -1.45 -12.75
CA ILE A 147 15.70 -1.50 -14.07
C ILE A 147 16.11 -0.09 -14.51
N LYS A 148 15.20 0.89 -14.43
CA LYS A 148 15.52 2.29 -14.78
C LYS A 148 16.65 2.86 -13.91
N ILE A 149 16.57 2.64 -12.59
CA ILE A 149 17.61 3.09 -11.65
C ILE A 149 18.94 2.39 -11.91
N GLY A 150 18.93 1.07 -12.11
CA GLY A 150 20.14 0.29 -12.37
C GLY A 150 20.80 0.66 -13.68
N HIS A 151 20.02 0.95 -14.73
CA HIS A 151 20.55 1.46 -15.97
C HIS A 151 21.17 2.85 -15.79
N VAL A 152 20.42 3.81 -15.25
CA VAL A 152 20.86 5.21 -15.07
C VAL A 152 22.08 5.33 -14.13
N MET A 153 22.08 4.62 -13.01
CA MET A 153 23.11 4.80 -11.97
C MET A 153 24.29 3.83 -12.09
N LEU A 154 24.07 2.62 -12.62
CA LEU A 154 25.08 1.56 -12.67
C LEU A 154 25.50 1.19 -14.10
N GLY A 155 24.72 1.56 -15.11
CA GLY A 155 24.91 1.10 -16.49
C GLY A 155 24.54 -0.37 -16.68
N PHE A 156 23.73 -0.94 -15.77
CA PHE A 156 23.33 -2.33 -15.85
C PHE A 156 22.25 -2.55 -16.92
N SER A 157 22.33 -3.69 -17.59
CA SER A 157 21.26 -4.22 -18.42
C SER A 157 20.06 -4.66 -17.58
N THR A 158 18.89 -4.75 -18.22
CA THR A 158 17.66 -5.28 -17.60
C THR A 158 17.90 -6.63 -16.91
N THR A 159 18.64 -7.53 -17.57
CA THR A 159 18.92 -8.87 -17.07
C THR A 159 19.79 -8.83 -15.81
N GLU A 160 20.82 -7.99 -15.77
CA GLU A 160 21.70 -7.85 -14.61
C GLU A 160 20.94 -7.30 -13.40
N VAL A 161 20.08 -6.30 -13.59
CA VAL A 161 19.27 -5.75 -12.49
C VAL A 161 18.31 -6.80 -11.93
N LEU A 162 17.60 -7.53 -12.79
CA LEU A 162 16.66 -8.56 -12.37
C LEU A 162 17.38 -9.73 -11.69
N LEU A 163 18.54 -10.14 -12.19
CA LEU A 163 19.35 -11.21 -11.57
C LEU A 163 19.88 -10.77 -10.21
N TYR A 164 20.62 -9.66 -10.12
CA TYR A 164 21.29 -9.26 -8.88
C TYR A 164 20.30 -8.78 -7.83
N GLY A 165 19.36 -7.91 -8.21
CA GLY A 165 18.32 -7.42 -7.32
C GLY A 165 17.38 -8.55 -6.90
N GLY A 166 16.86 -9.30 -7.87
CA GLY A 166 15.92 -10.40 -7.63
C GLY A 166 16.52 -11.50 -6.76
N LEU A 167 17.76 -11.92 -7.03
CA LEU A 167 18.44 -12.93 -6.20
C LEU A 167 18.68 -12.44 -4.77
N THR A 168 19.08 -11.17 -4.59
CA THR A 168 19.27 -10.58 -3.26
C THR A 168 17.97 -10.61 -2.45
N ALA A 169 16.87 -10.15 -3.04
CA ALA A 169 15.57 -10.17 -2.37
C ALA A 169 15.06 -11.60 -2.10
N LEU A 170 15.27 -12.51 -3.06
CA LEU A 170 14.89 -13.93 -2.93
C LEU A 170 15.64 -14.62 -1.78
N ILE A 171 16.96 -14.43 -1.69
CA ILE A 171 17.80 -14.99 -0.62
C ILE A 171 17.31 -14.49 0.74
N LEU A 172 17.10 -13.19 0.88
CA LEU A 172 16.68 -12.58 2.14
C LEU A 172 15.28 -13.05 2.57
N SER A 173 14.33 -13.14 1.63
CA SER A 173 12.97 -13.61 1.89
C SER A 173 12.93 -15.09 2.28
N THR A 174 13.70 -15.94 1.59
CA THR A 174 13.64 -17.40 1.77
C THR A 174 14.29 -17.86 3.07
N ILE A 175 15.37 -17.20 3.49
CA ILE A 175 16.11 -17.60 4.69
C ILE A 175 15.40 -17.14 5.96
N GLY A 176 14.84 -15.93 5.97
CA GLY A 176 14.49 -15.25 7.21
C GLY A 176 13.06 -15.40 7.73
N GLY A 177 12.10 -15.73 6.85
CA GLY A 177 10.67 -15.71 7.19
C GLY A 177 10.16 -14.31 7.60
N PHE A 178 8.89 -14.22 8.02
CA PHE A 178 8.21 -12.95 8.28
C PHE A 178 8.93 -12.08 9.34
N ARG A 179 9.49 -12.70 10.39
CA ARG A 179 10.25 -11.98 11.42
C ARG A 179 11.46 -11.25 10.85
N ALA A 180 12.24 -11.93 10.00
CA ALA A 180 13.40 -11.31 9.39
C ALA A 180 12.98 -10.16 8.48
N VAL A 181 11.94 -10.35 7.65
CA VAL A 181 11.39 -9.31 6.77
C VAL A 181 11.09 -8.04 7.57
N VAL A 182 10.35 -8.16 8.68
CA VAL A 182 9.99 -6.99 9.50
C VAL A 182 11.22 -6.32 10.13
N LEU A 183 12.22 -7.09 10.57
CA LEU A 183 13.43 -6.53 11.19
C LEU A 183 14.34 -5.86 10.16
N THR A 184 14.54 -6.49 9.00
CA THR A 184 15.31 -5.90 7.90
C THR A 184 14.60 -4.66 7.38
N ASP A 185 13.28 -4.67 7.24
CA ASP A 185 12.51 -3.49 6.83
C ASP A 185 12.75 -2.29 7.75
N CYS A 186 12.85 -2.50 9.07
CA CYS A 186 13.10 -1.40 10.00
C CYS A 186 14.47 -0.74 9.79
N LEU A 187 15.48 -1.55 9.49
CA LEU A 187 16.82 -1.06 9.16
C LEU A 187 16.84 -0.35 7.81
N LEU A 188 16.26 -1.01 6.80
CA LEU A 188 16.19 -0.54 5.42
C LEU A 188 15.38 0.75 5.30
N PHE A 189 14.34 0.95 6.11
CA PHE A 189 13.58 2.19 6.15
C PHE A 189 14.42 3.39 6.58
N GLY A 190 15.30 3.22 7.58
CA GLY A 190 16.21 4.28 8.01
C GLY A 190 17.15 4.71 6.88
N VAL A 191 17.72 3.73 6.17
CA VAL A 191 18.57 3.98 4.99
C VAL A 191 17.76 4.65 3.87
N ALA A 192 16.57 4.14 3.58
CA ALA A 192 15.68 4.68 2.55
C ALA A 192 15.31 6.15 2.80
N MET A 193 14.96 6.49 4.04
CA MET A 193 14.68 7.88 4.42
C MET A 193 15.92 8.76 4.30
N ALA A 194 17.07 8.33 4.80
CA ALA A 194 18.33 9.07 4.68
C ALA A 194 18.68 9.35 3.21
N GLY A 195 18.54 8.35 2.33
CA GLY A 195 18.75 8.50 0.90
C GLY A 195 17.75 9.46 0.24
N SER A 196 16.47 9.42 0.62
CA SER A 196 15.46 10.36 0.08
C SER A 196 15.72 11.81 0.47
N PHE A 197 16.09 12.07 1.73
CA PHE A 197 16.45 13.42 2.16
C PHE A 197 17.73 13.91 1.50
N ALA A 198 18.74 13.03 1.34
CA ALA A 198 19.94 13.35 0.59
C ALA A 198 19.63 13.68 -0.87
N ALA A 199 18.79 12.89 -1.53
CA ALA A 199 18.33 13.14 -2.90
C ALA A 199 17.65 14.52 -3.01
N ALA A 200 16.73 14.84 -2.12
CA ALA A 200 16.06 16.14 -2.10
C ALA A 200 17.04 17.30 -1.87
N TYR A 201 17.97 17.14 -0.94
CA TYR A 201 19.00 18.13 -0.66
C TYR A 201 19.86 18.42 -1.89
N PHE A 202 20.43 17.38 -2.52
CA PHE A 202 21.30 17.56 -3.68
C PHE A 202 20.53 18.01 -4.94
N ALA A 203 19.27 17.60 -5.09
CA ALA A 203 18.41 18.10 -6.18
C ALA A 203 18.20 19.61 -6.08
N VAL A 204 18.00 20.14 -4.86
CA VAL A 204 17.84 21.58 -4.62
C VAL A 204 19.16 22.34 -4.82
N GLN A 205 20.29 21.73 -4.49
CA GLN A 205 21.63 22.29 -4.71
C GLN A 205 22.13 22.16 -6.15
N HIS A 206 21.35 21.53 -7.04
CA HIS A 206 21.73 21.39 -8.44
C HIS A 206 22.00 22.79 -9.05
N PRO A 207 23.07 22.98 -9.84
CA PRO A 207 23.44 24.30 -10.36
C PRO A 207 22.32 24.99 -11.16
N ALA A 208 21.53 24.22 -11.92
CA ALA A 208 20.38 24.73 -12.65
C ALA A 208 19.20 25.16 -11.73
N VAL A 209 19.12 24.60 -10.52
CA VAL A 209 18.03 24.86 -9.56
C VAL A 209 18.38 26.02 -8.64
N GLY A 210 19.60 26.05 -8.08
CA GLY A 210 20.11 27.21 -7.33
C GLY A 210 19.48 27.43 -5.95
N GLY A 211 19.01 26.38 -5.28
CA GLY A 211 18.44 26.45 -3.92
C GLY A 211 16.91 26.61 -3.87
N PHE A 212 16.32 26.52 -2.67
CA PHE A 212 14.87 26.55 -2.49
C PHE A 212 14.21 27.86 -2.98
N GLY A 213 14.88 29.00 -2.72
CA GLY A 213 14.36 30.30 -3.14
C GLY A 213 14.22 30.41 -4.65
N GLN A 214 15.20 29.92 -5.42
CA GLN A 214 15.12 29.92 -6.88
C GLN A 214 14.17 28.85 -7.40
N LEU A 215 14.18 27.66 -6.79
CA LEU A 215 13.32 26.54 -7.16
C LEU A 215 11.84 26.96 -7.17
N PHE A 216 11.33 27.47 -6.05
CA PHE A 216 9.89 27.76 -5.92
C PHE A 216 9.45 29.04 -6.63
N ASN A 217 10.39 29.93 -6.96
CA ASN A 217 10.12 31.12 -7.77
C ASN A 217 10.27 30.86 -9.28
N HIS A 218 10.80 29.70 -9.69
CA HIS A 218 10.90 29.34 -11.10
C HIS A 218 9.50 29.21 -11.72
N PRO A 219 9.21 29.82 -12.89
CA PRO A 219 7.85 29.87 -13.46
C PRO A 219 7.17 28.50 -13.61
N GLU A 220 7.89 27.50 -14.15
CA GLU A 220 7.36 26.14 -14.34
C GLU A 220 7.03 25.43 -13.02
N VAL A 221 7.80 25.71 -11.97
CA VAL A 221 7.58 25.14 -10.63
C VAL A 221 6.44 25.87 -9.95
N ALA A 222 6.41 27.20 -10.08
CA ALA A 222 5.38 28.06 -9.51
C ALA A 222 3.98 27.74 -10.07
N ALA A 223 3.89 27.25 -11.31
CA ALA A 223 2.65 26.77 -11.91
C ALA A 223 2.19 25.40 -11.37
N LYS A 224 3.09 24.61 -10.77
CA LYS A 224 2.84 23.21 -10.35
C LYS A 224 2.85 22.99 -8.83
N GLN A 225 3.12 24.01 -8.02
CA GLN A 225 3.18 23.95 -6.55
C GLN A 225 1.80 23.86 -5.85
N ALA A 226 0.69 24.13 -6.55
CA ALA A 226 -0.62 24.13 -5.92
C ALA A 226 -0.97 22.74 -5.36
N ILE A 227 -1.30 22.67 -4.06
CA ILE A 227 -1.71 21.43 -3.37
C ILE A 227 -3.12 21.00 -3.77
N LEU A 228 -3.97 21.96 -4.14
CA LEU A 228 -5.30 21.72 -4.67
C LEU A 228 -5.33 22.17 -6.14
N PRO A 229 -6.00 21.43 -7.05
CA PRO A 229 -6.24 21.94 -8.39
C PRO A 229 -7.14 23.19 -8.33
N PRO A 230 -7.12 24.04 -9.37
CA PRO A 230 -8.03 25.19 -9.46
C PRO A 230 -9.50 24.76 -9.29
N TRP A 231 -10.25 25.52 -8.49
CA TRP A 231 -11.69 25.30 -8.33
C TRP A 231 -12.48 25.95 -9.48
N ASP A 232 -12.29 25.42 -10.68
CA ASP A 232 -12.85 25.97 -11.92
C ASP A 232 -13.77 24.98 -12.64
N TRP A 233 -15.04 25.35 -12.78
CA TRP A 233 -16.09 24.56 -13.42
C TRP A 233 -16.46 25.06 -14.83
N SER A 234 -15.79 26.11 -15.31
CA SER A 234 -16.19 26.83 -16.52
C SER A 234 -15.95 26.03 -17.80
N THR A 235 -14.81 25.34 -17.93
CA THR A 235 -14.44 24.57 -19.13
C THR A 235 -14.51 23.07 -18.89
N GLU A 236 -14.58 22.28 -19.95
CA GLU A 236 -14.56 20.82 -19.83
C GLU A 236 -13.23 20.31 -19.30
N GLU A 237 -12.11 20.89 -19.75
CA GLU A 237 -10.77 20.56 -19.29
C GLU A 237 -10.61 20.83 -17.79
N SER A 238 -11.02 22.01 -17.31
CA SER A 238 -10.93 22.38 -15.90
C SER A 238 -11.79 21.48 -15.02
N ARG A 239 -13.01 21.15 -15.47
CA ARG A 239 -13.90 20.19 -14.80
C ARG A 239 -13.27 18.80 -14.75
N ASN A 240 -12.74 18.30 -15.86
CA ASN A 240 -12.13 16.97 -15.92
C ASN A 240 -10.90 16.88 -15.02
N LEU A 241 -10.08 17.93 -14.94
CA LEU A 241 -8.95 18.02 -14.03
C LEU A 241 -9.42 17.97 -12.57
N LEU A 242 -10.35 18.84 -12.17
CA LEU A 242 -10.87 18.90 -10.80
C LEU A 242 -11.51 17.57 -10.38
N MET A 243 -12.30 16.96 -11.27
CA MET A 243 -12.94 15.67 -11.03
C MET A 243 -11.91 14.55 -10.89
N THR A 244 -10.94 14.45 -11.80
CA THR A 244 -10.00 13.33 -11.86
C THR A 244 -8.92 13.44 -10.77
N VAL A 245 -8.40 14.64 -10.52
CA VAL A 245 -7.28 14.85 -9.59
C VAL A 245 -7.74 14.93 -8.14
N LEU A 246 -8.89 15.55 -7.85
CA LEU A 246 -9.31 15.81 -6.45
C LEU A 246 -10.58 15.07 -6.06
N LEU A 247 -11.69 15.31 -6.77
CA LEU A 247 -13.00 14.88 -6.30
C LEU A 247 -13.19 13.37 -6.36
N MET A 248 -12.78 12.70 -7.45
CA MET A 248 -12.89 11.24 -7.54
C MET A 248 -12.00 10.53 -6.51
N PRO A 249 -10.71 10.90 -6.33
CA PRO A 249 -9.90 10.32 -5.28
C PRO A 249 -10.54 10.43 -3.88
N LEU A 250 -11.03 11.62 -3.52
CA LEU A 250 -11.61 11.91 -2.20
C LEU A 250 -13.01 11.35 -1.96
N LEU A 251 -13.85 11.30 -3.00
CA LEU A 251 -15.26 10.94 -2.85
C LEU A 251 -15.55 9.49 -3.17
N VAL A 252 -14.74 8.85 -4.03
CA VAL A 252 -15.04 7.52 -4.58
C VAL A 252 -13.85 6.56 -4.44
N GLN A 253 -12.70 6.91 -5.01
CA GLN A 253 -11.58 5.98 -5.23
C GLN A 253 -11.11 5.29 -3.95
N TRP A 254 -10.96 6.04 -2.86
CA TRP A 254 -10.34 5.52 -1.63
C TRP A 254 -11.13 4.34 -1.02
N TRP A 255 -12.46 4.32 -1.16
CA TRP A 255 -13.30 3.24 -0.62
C TRP A 255 -13.78 2.26 -1.68
N SER A 256 -13.76 2.62 -2.97
CA SER A 256 -14.42 1.83 -4.01
C SER A 256 -13.52 0.79 -4.65
N VAL A 257 -12.19 0.91 -4.48
CA VAL A 257 -11.19 0.14 -5.21
C VAL A 257 -10.33 -0.71 -4.28
N TRP A 258 -9.98 -1.92 -4.70
CA TRP A 258 -8.94 -2.71 -4.03
C TRP A 258 -7.55 -2.19 -4.43
N TYR A 259 -6.75 -1.76 -3.47
CA TYR A 259 -5.36 -1.35 -3.68
C TYR A 259 -4.44 -1.93 -2.59
N PRO A 260 -3.26 -2.51 -2.92
CA PRO A 260 -2.34 -3.03 -1.92
C PRO A 260 -1.92 -1.96 -0.91
N GLY A 261 -2.13 -2.22 0.40
CA GLY A 261 -1.83 -1.25 1.46
C GLY A 261 -2.91 -0.21 1.73
N ALA A 262 -3.93 -0.11 0.87
CA ALA A 262 -5.11 0.71 1.06
C ALA A 262 -6.39 -0.04 0.69
N GLU A 263 -6.46 -1.32 1.04
CA GLU A 263 -7.68 -2.11 0.84
C GLU A 263 -8.78 -1.58 1.79
N PRO A 264 -9.98 -1.22 1.29
CA PRO A 264 -11.06 -0.61 2.07
C PRO A 264 -11.43 -1.31 3.39
N GLY A 265 -11.35 -2.64 3.44
CA GLY A 265 -11.60 -3.47 4.63
C GLY A 265 -10.35 -3.85 5.45
N GLY A 266 -9.16 -3.35 5.11
CA GLY A 266 -7.91 -3.62 5.82
C GLY A 266 -7.17 -4.93 5.45
N GLY A 267 -7.25 -5.42 4.22
CA GLY A 267 -6.66 -6.68 3.75
C GLY A 267 -5.18 -6.67 3.33
N GLY A 268 -4.76 -7.75 2.66
CA GLY A 268 -3.43 -7.91 2.06
C GLY A 268 -2.28 -7.98 3.07
N TYR A 269 -1.10 -7.49 2.67
CA TYR A 269 0.06 -7.46 3.57
C TYR A 269 -0.18 -6.59 4.81
N MET A 270 -1.11 -5.62 4.77
CA MET A 270 -1.53 -4.86 5.95
C MET A 270 -2.23 -5.74 6.97
N ALA A 271 -3.17 -6.59 6.54
CA ALA A 271 -3.77 -7.61 7.40
C ALA A 271 -2.73 -8.55 7.98
N GLN A 272 -1.75 -8.99 7.19
CA GLN A 272 -0.66 -9.85 7.69
C GLN A 272 0.07 -9.21 8.88
N ARG A 273 0.40 -7.91 8.82
CA ARG A 273 1.03 -7.20 9.94
C ARG A 273 0.10 -7.06 11.14
N MET A 274 -1.19 -6.80 10.91
CA MET A 274 -2.19 -6.75 11.98
C MET A 274 -2.35 -8.10 12.69
N LEU A 275 -2.34 -9.21 11.94
CA LEU A 275 -2.44 -10.58 12.45
C LEU A 275 -1.19 -10.98 13.25
N ALA A 276 -0.01 -10.53 12.83
CA ALA A 276 1.26 -10.82 13.51
C ALA A 276 1.49 -9.99 14.80
N ALA A 277 0.67 -8.98 15.07
CA ALA A 277 0.83 -8.12 16.23
C ALA A 277 0.61 -8.89 17.56
N LYS A 278 1.32 -8.51 18.62
CA LYS A 278 1.14 -9.16 19.94
C LYS A 278 -0.28 -9.10 20.50
N ASN A 279 -1.03 -8.03 20.19
CA ASN A 279 -2.40 -7.82 20.61
C ASN A 279 -3.07 -6.69 19.80
N GLU A 280 -4.36 -6.47 20.02
CA GLU A 280 -5.19 -5.47 19.33
C GLU A 280 -4.59 -4.05 19.37
N ASN A 281 -4.04 -3.62 20.51
CA ASN A 281 -3.46 -2.27 20.64
C ASN A 281 -2.19 -2.12 19.79
N HIS A 282 -1.38 -3.17 19.69
CA HIS A 282 -0.22 -3.16 18.81
C HIS A 282 -0.59 -3.20 17.33
N SER A 283 -1.69 -3.86 16.98
CA SER A 283 -2.25 -3.80 15.62
C SER A 283 -2.69 -2.37 15.25
N VAL A 284 -3.48 -1.72 16.11
CA VAL A 284 -3.91 -0.31 15.93
C VAL A 284 -2.69 0.62 15.85
N GLY A 285 -1.74 0.46 16.77
CA GLY A 285 -0.52 1.28 16.79
C GLY A 285 0.35 1.09 15.55
N ALA A 286 0.43 -0.12 15.00
CA ALA A 286 1.18 -0.40 13.78
C ALA A 286 0.60 0.36 12.59
N VAL A 287 -0.70 0.23 12.34
CA VAL A 287 -1.35 0.87 11.19
C VAL A 287 -1.41 2.41 11.37
N MET A 288 -1.55 2.90 12.60
CA MET A 288 -1.49 4.36 12.87
C MET A 288 -0.10 4.93 12.57
N LEU A 289 0.96 4.27 13.06
CA LEU A 289 2.34 4.68 12.78
C LEU A 289 2.63 4.62 11.28
N PHE A 290 2.18 3.55 10.62
CA PHE A 290 2.27 3.41 9.17
C PHE A 290 1.70 4.63 8.46
N ASN A 291 0.44 4.99 8.71
CA ASN A 291 -0.19 6.12 8.03
C ASN A 291 0.50 7.45 8.34
N ALA A 292 0.90 7.68 9.59
CA ALA A 292 1.59 8.92 9.95
C ALA A 292 2.92 9.06 9.17
N ALA A 293 3.75 8.02 9.13
CA ALA A 293 5.01 8.09 8.40
C ALA A 293 4.83 8.02 6.88
N HIS A 294 3.84 7.27 6.38
CA HIS A 294 3.55 7.13 4.96
C HIS A 294 3.08 8.45 4.32
N TYR A 295 2.27 9.23 5.03
CA TYR A 295 1.67 10.46 4.49
C TYR A 295 2.27 11.75 5.04
N ALA A 296 2.81 11.80 6.26
CA ALA A 296 3.39 13.05 6.79
C ALA A 296 4.93 13.11 6.65
N LEU A 297 5.64 11.99 6.82
CA LEU A 297 7.11 12.00 6.91
C LEU A 297 7.81 11.92 5.55
N ARG A 298 7.45 10.93 4.73
CA ARG A 298 8.18 10.59 3.49
C ARG A 298 7.85 11.36 2.19
N PRO A 299 6.68 12.00 1.98
CA PRO A 299 6.32 12.44 0.62
C PRO A 299 7.14 13.63 0.10
N TRP A 300 7.45 14.60 0.98
CA TRP A 300 8.07 15.86 0.57
C TRP A 300 9.47 15.73 -0.04
N PRO A 301 10.36 14.87 0.47
CA PRO A 301 11.62 14.59 -0.21
C PRO A 301 11.44 14.25 -1.69
N TRP A 302 10.47 13.39 -2.03
CA TRP A 302 10.21 13.01 -3.42
C TRP A 302 9.60 14.14 -4.24
N ILE A 303 8.64 14.88 -3.68
CA ILE A 303 8.02 16.03 -4.35
C ILE A 303 9.05 17.11 -4.66
N VAL A 304 9.98 17.38 -3.75
CA VAL A 304 11.06 18.35 -3.97
C VAL A 304 11.97 17.92 -5.11
N VAL A 305 12.38 16.64 -5.16
CA VAL A 305 13.17 16.11 -6.29
C VAL A 305 12.40 16.25 -7.61
N ALA A 306 11.10 15.95 -7.59
CA ALA A 306 10.26 16.06 -8.78
C ALA A 306 10.15 17.50 -9.29
N LEU A 307 9.93 18.47 -8.40
CA LEU A 307 9.89 19.90 -8.78
C LEU A 307 11.25 20.38 -9.27
N ALA A 308 12.35 19.99 -8.63
CA ALA A 308 13.70 20.31 -9.08
C ALA A 308 14.00 19.74 -10.48
N SER A 309 13.46 18.57 -10.79
CA SER A 309 13.61 17.96 -12.11
C SER A 309 12.97 18.76 -13.25
N LEU A 310 11.93 19.56 -12.97
CA LEU A 310 11.31 20.44 -13.98
C LEU A 310 12.26 21.53 -14.47
N VAL A 311 13.23 21.91 -13.64
CA VAL A 311 14.23 22.93 -13.97
C VAL A 311 15.46 22.29 -14.62
N ALA A 312 15.94 21.18 -14.06
CA ALA A 312 17.15 20.50 -14.56
C ALA A 312 16.91 19.73 -15.88
N TYR A 313 15.71 19.17 -16.05
CA TYR A 313 15.28 18.43 -17.24
C TYR A 313 13.85 18.87 -17.62
N PRO A 314 13.69 20.05 -18.25
CA PRO A 314 12.37 20.58 -18.59
C PRO A 314 11.56 19.61 -19.47
N GLU A 315 12.18 19.12 -20.55
CA GLU A 315 11.52 18.27 -21.53
C GLU A 315 11.94 16.80 -21.43
N LEU A 316 11.09 15.89 -21.92
CA LEU A 316 11.45 14.47 -22.02
C LEU A 316 12.66 14.24 -22.94
N ALA A 317 12.82 15.08 -23.97
CA ALA A 317 13.97 15.04 -24.87
C ALA A 317 15.30 15.33 -24.15
N ASP A 318 15.29 16.06 -23.03
CA ASP A 318 16.50 16.31 -22.24
C ASP A 318 16.92 15.06 -21.46
N LEU A 319 15.95 14.26 -20.99
CA LEU A 319 16.21 12.96 -20.38
C LEU A 319 16.73 11.96 -21.40
N GLU A 320 16.12 11.91 -22.59
CA GLU A 320 16.58 11.06 -23.69
C GLU A 320 18.02 11.40 -24.10
N ARG A 321 18.34 12.69 -24.22
CA ARG A 321 19.71 13.15 -24.52
C ARG A 321 20.71 12.80 -23.41
N ALA A 322 20.29 12.84 -22.15
CA ALA A 322 21.13 12.50 -21.01
C ALA A 322 21.38 10.99 -20.90
N PHE A 323 20.45 10.16 -21.37
CA PHE A 323 20.50 8.70 -21.29
C PHE A 323 20.17 8.04 -22.64
N PRO A 324 21.02 8.21 -23.67
CA PRO A 324 20.73 7.77 -25.04
C PRO A 324 20.68 6.25 -25.20
N ASP A 325 21.30 5.49 -24.29
CA ASP A 325 21.35 4.03 -24.30
C ASP A 325 20.13 3.37 -23.59
N LEU A 326 19.23 4.18 -23.02
CA LEU A 326 18.03 3.67 -22.38
C LEU A 326 17.05 3.17 -23.45
N ASP A 327 16.46 1.99 -23.22
CA ASP A 327 15.35 1.49 -24.03
C ASP A 327 14.25 2.58 -24.16
N PRO A 328 13.91 3.04 -25.38
CA PRO A 328 12.88 4.06 -25.59
C PRO A 328 11.53 3.70 -24.97
N ALA A 329 11.20 2.40 -24.85
CA ALA A 329 9.97 1.93 -24.21
C ALA A 329 9.94 2.20 -22.68
N LYS A 330 11.07 2.57 -22.09
CA LYS A 330 11.22 2.90 -20.67
C LYS A 330 11.40 4.40 -20.42
N LEU A 331 11.44 5.23 -21.47
CA LEU A 331 11.45 6.69 -21.35
C LEU A 331 10.10 7.19 -20.80
N GLY A 332 10.14 8.07 -19.81
CA GLY A 332 8.94 8.61 -19.17
C GLY A 332 9.30 9.66 -18.12
N HIS A 333 8.30 10.41 -17.65
CA HIS A 333 8.52 11.45 -16.65
C HIS A 333 9.02 10.90 -15.31
N ASP A 334 8.75 9.63 -15.01
CA ASP A 334 9.24 8.93 -13.82
C ASP A 334 10.77 8.77 -13.80
N LEU A 335 11.41 8.73 -14.98
CA LEU A 335 12.87 8.67 -15.14
C LEU A 335 13.57 9.93 -14.61
N ALA A 336 12.86 11.05 -14.50
CA ALA A 336 13.43 12.29 -13.99
C ALA A 336 13.89 12.15 -12.53
N TYR A 337 13.30 11.25 -11.74
CA TYR A 337 13.74 10.99 -10.38
C TYR A 337 15.17 10.43 -10.34
N PRO A 338 15.48 9.23 -10.91
CA PRO A 338 16.85 8.72 -10.92
C PRO A 338 17.83 9.62 -11.67
N ALA A 339 17.40 10.34 -12.70
CA ALA A 339 18.24 11.31 -13.41
C ALA A 339 18.83 12.36 -12.45
N MET A 340 18.00 12.94 -11.58
CA MET A 340 18.46 13.92 -10.58
C MET A 340 19.48 13.35 -9.58
N LEU A 341 19.49 12.03 -9.36
CA LEU A 341 20.37 11.38 -8.39
C LEU A 341 21.81 11.21 -8.88
N THR A 342 22.01 11.20 -10.20
CA THR A 342 23.34 11.07 -10.82
C THR A 342 24.29 12.22 -10.43
N GLN A 343 23.71 13.36 -10.07
CA GLN A 343 24.40 14.60 -9.74
C GLN A 343 24.86 14.68 -8.27
N ALA A 344 24.48 13.72 -7.42
CA ALA A 344 24.95 13.67 -6.04
C ALA A 344 26.48 13.44 -6.01
N PRO A 345 27.20 13.96 -5.00
CA PRO A 345 28.64 13.73 -4.86
C PRO A 345 28.95 12.30 -4.40
N THR A 346 30.22 11.91 -4.55
CA THR A 346 30.75 10.64 -4.07
C THR A 346 30.44 10.39 -2.59
N GLY A 347 30.16 9.13 -2.25
CA GLY A 347 29.66 8.68 -0.95
C GLY A 347 28.13 8.78 -0.86
N TRP A 348 27.56 9.93 -1.26
CA TRP A 348 26.11 10.13 -1.24
C TRP A 348 25.40 9.41 -2.38
N ARG A 349 26.04 9.22 -3.54
CA ARG A 349 25.54 8.31 -4.59
C ARG A 349 25.33 6.90 -4.03
N GLY A 350 26.28 6.39 -3.26
CA GLY A 350 26.21 5.11 -2.57
C GLY A 350 25.06 5.04 -1.56
N VAL A 351 24.87 6.07 -0.72
CA VAL A 351 23.75 6.15 0.23
C VAL A 351 22.40 6.15 -0.50
N ILE A 352 22.25 6.96 -1.54
CA ILE A 352 21.01 7.08 -2.32
C ILE A 352 20.69 5.75 -3.02
N LEU A 353 21.69 5.12 -3.65
CA LEU A 353 21.50 3.83 -4.32
C LEU A 353 21.21 2.71 -3.31
N ALA A 354 21.91 2.67 -2.18
CA ALA A 354 21.63 1.74 -1.09
C ALA A 354 20.20 1.92 -0.57
N SER A 355 19.70 3.16 -0.48
CA SER A 355 18.31 3.48 -0.14
C SER A 355 17.31 2.89 -1.14
N LEU A 356 17.56 3.03 -2.45
CA LEU A 356 16.67 2.50 -3.49
C LEU A 356 16.70 0.97 -3.55
N LEU A 357 17.88 0.36 -3.35
CA LEU A 357 18.01 -1.09 -3.19
C LEU A 357 17.29 -1.57 -1.93
N SER A 358 17.37 -0.82 -0.84
CA SER A 358 16.68 -1.11 0.42
C SER A 358 15.16 -1.14 0.22
N ALA A 359 14.62 -0.16 -0.50
CA ALA A 359 13.21 -0.12 -0.86
C ALA A 359 12.79 -1.29 -1.78
N TYR A 360 13.66 -1.68 -2.71
CA TYR A 360 13.43 -2.81 -3.63
C TYR A 360 13.33 -4.12 -2.86
N VAL A 361 14.35 -4.40 -2.04
CA VAL A 361 14.45 -5.62 -1.23
C VAL A 361 13.28 -5.72 -0.25
N SER A 362 12.93 -4.63 0.43
CA SER A 362 11.80 -4.59 1.39
C SER A 362 10.47 -4.95 0.72
N THR A 363 10.20 -4.33 -0.44
CA THR A 363 8.93 -4.55 -1.16
C THR A 363 8.86 -5.97 -1.72
N ILE A 364 9.89 -6.40 -2.45
CA ILE A 364 9.93 -7.73 -3.08
C ILE A 364 9.85 -8.83 -2.01
N SER A 365 10.60 -8.71 -0.91
CA SER A 365 10.55 -9.71 0.18
C SER A 365 9.18 -9.79 0.83
N THR A 366 8.51 -8.65 1.04
CA THR A 366 7.14 -8.62 1.56
C THR A 366 6.16 -9.30 0.62
N GLN A 367 6.22 -8.96 -0.66
CA GLN A 367 5.32 -9.49 -1.68
C GLN A 367 5.53 -10.99 -1.91
N LEU A 368 6.79 -11.45 -1.88
CA LEU A 368 7.14 -12.86 -1.94
C LEU A 368 6.58 -13.61 -0.72
N ASN A 369 6.78 -13.10 0.50
CA ASN A 369 6.27 -13.74 1.72
C ASN A 369 4.74 -13.78 1.75
N TRP A 370 4.10 -12.66 1.40
CA TRP A 370 2.64 -12.53 1.36
C TRP A 370 2.01 -13.44 0.30
N GLY A 371 2.49 -13.41 -0.94
CA GLY A 371 2.02 -14.28 -2.02
C GLY A 371 2.24 -15.77 -1.71
N ALA A 372 3.42 -16.13 -1.16
CA ALA A 372 3.68 -17.49 -0.71
C ALA A 372 2.72 -17.94 0.40
N SER A 373 2.35 -17.05 1.32
CA SER A 373 1.38 -17.36 2.39
C SER A 373 0.00 -17.71 1.83
N TYR A 374 -0.45 -16.98 0.80
CA TYR A 374 -1.74 -17.24 0.14
C TYR A 374 -1.74 -18.60 -0.56
N ILE A 375 -0.72 -18.89 -1.36
CA ILE A 375 -0.65 -20.19 -2.03
C ILE A 375 -0.55 -21.33 -1.02
N THR A 376 0.18 -21.13 0.07
CA THR A 376 0.36 -22.16 1.11
C THR A 376 -0.91 -22.42 1.91
N TYR A 377 -1.49 -21.39 2.51
CA TYR A 377 -2.62 -21.52 3.44
C TYR A 377 -3.98 -21.53 2.77
N ASP A 378 -4.14 -20.86 1.64
CA ASP A 378 -5.45 -20.57 1.05
C ASP A 378 -5.70 -21.32 -0.25
N PHE A 379 -4.65 -21.82 -0.89
CA PHE A 379 -4.78 -22.69 -2.06
C PHE A 379 -4.38 -24.14 -1.77
N TYR A 380 -3.13 -24.38 -1.37
CA TYR A 380 -2.58 -25.72 -1.20
C TYR A 380 -3.16 -26.47 0.02
N LYS A 381 -3.22 -25.83 1.19
CA LYS A 381 -3.81 -26.47 2.38
C LYS A 381 -5.29 -26.87 2.17
N PRO A 382 -6.17 -26.01 1.62
CA PRO A 382 -7.55 -26.43 1.30
C PRO A 382 -7.63 -27.51 0.21
N LEU A 383 -6.75 -27.46 -0.80
CA LEU A 383 -6.67 -28.47 -1.87
C LEU A 383 -6.37 -29.88 -1.32
N THR A 384 -5.55 -29.98 -0.28
CA THR A 384 -5.25 -31.26 0.39
C THR A 384 -6.29 -31.69 1.43
N GLY A 385 -7.42 -30.97 1.54
CA GLY A 385 -8.41 -31.22 2.59
C GLY A 385 -7.89 -30.93 4.00
N GLY A 386 -6.80 -30.16 4.13
CA GLY A 386 -6.13 -29.89 5.41
C GLY A 386 -5.14 -30.97 5.87
N ALA A 387 -4.89 -32.01 5.07
CA ALA A 387 -4.00 -33.11 5.42
C ALA A 387 -2.49 -32.76 5.29
N ALA A 388 -2.15 -31.60 4.72
CA ALA A 388 -0.77 -31.17 4.56
C ALA A 388 -0.06 -30.96 5.91
N SER A 389 1.09 -31.61 6.08
CA SER A 389 1.95 -31.42 7.25
C SER A 389 2.63 -30.05 7.25
N ASP A 390 3.01 -29.56 8.43
CA ASP A 390 3.75 -28.30 8.60
C ASP A 390 5.03 -28.24 7.74
N LYS A 391 5.74 -29.36 7.60
CA LYS A 391 6.94 -29.45 6.75
C LYS A 391 6.59 -29.24 5.28
N GLN A 392 5.51 -29.85 4.79
CA GLN A 392 5.03 -29.66 3.42
C GLN A 392 4.62 -28.21 3.19
N LEU A 393 3.91 -27.58 4.13
CA LEU A 393 3.50 -26.18 4.01
C LEU A 393 4.70 -25.22 3.90
N VAL A 394 5.75 -25.43 4.70
CA VAL A 394 6.98 -24.63 4.60
C VAL A 394 7.69 -24.83 3.25
N VAL A 395 7.76 -26.07 2.76
CA VAL A 395 8.37 -26.37 1.45
C VAL A 395 7.59 -25.70 0.32
N VAL A 396 6.27 -25.81 0.32
CA VAL A 396 5.39 -25.13 -0.65
C VAL A 396 5.62 -23.63 -0.63
N GLY A 397 5.65 -23.01 0.55
CA GLY A 397 5.92 -21.57 0.67
C GLY A 397 7.26 -21.16 0.04
N ARG A 398 8.32 -21.94 0.24
CA ARG A 398 9.65 -21.67 -0.36
C ARG A 398 9.64 -21.85 -1.88
N VAL A 399 9.02 -22.91 -2.39
CA VAL A 399 8.89 -23.14 -3.84
C VAL A 399 8.06 -22.02 -4.49
N THR A 400 6.94 -21.66 -3.89
CA THR A 400 6.10 -20.55 -4.37
C THR A 400 6.86 -19.23 -4.42
N THR A 401 7.70 -18.94 -3.42
CA THR A 401 8.55 -17.74 -3.40
C THR A 401 9.43 -17.68 -4.66
N VAL A 402 10.10 -18.79 -5.01
CA VAL A 402 10.92 -18.86 -6.22
C VAL A 402 10.08 -18.69 -7.49
N VAL A 403 8.94 -19.38 -7.57
CA VAL A 403 8.05 -19.32 -8.74
C VAL A 403 7.51 -17.90 -8.97
N ILE A 404 7.04 -17.21 -7.93
CA ILE A 404 6.55 -15.83 -8.02
C ILE A 404 7.66 -14.90 -8.52
N MET A 405 8.89 -15.05 -8.02
CA MET A 405 10.02 -14.21 -8.44
C MET A 405 10.34 -14.39 -9.93
N VAL A 406 10.34 -15.63 -10.42
CA VAL A 406 10.59 -15.93 -11.85
C VAL A 406 9.48 -15.34 -12.72
N LEU A 407 8.21 -15.60 -12.39
CA LEU A 407 7.07 -15.08 -13.15
C LEU A 407 7.04 -13.55 -13.19
N THR A 408 7.33 -12.91 -12.06
CA THR A 408 7.45 -11.45 -11.97
C THR A 408 8.57 -10.92 -12.85
N SER A 409 9.74 -11.56 -12.81
CA SER A 409 10.89 -11.12 -13.59
C SER A 409 10.59 -11.16 -15.10
N LEU A 410 9.89 -12.21 -15.55
CA LEU A 410 9.41 -12.30 -16.93
C LEU A 410 8.39 -11.19 -17.24
N LEU A 411 7.43 -10.94 -16.36
CA LEU A 411 6.42 -9.90 -16.54
C LEU A 411 7.01 -8.48 -16.60
N ALA A 412 8.05 -8.20 -15.80
CA ALA A 412 8.75 -6.91 -15.78
C ALA A 412 9.45 -6.57 -17.09
N VAL A 413 9.84 -7.58 -17.88
CA VAL A 413 10.41 -7.38 -19.22
C VAL A 413 9.34 -6.85 -20.19
N TYR A 414 8.09 -7.30 -20.06
CA TYR A 414 6.99 -6.92 -20.96
C TYR A 414 6.29 -5.61 -20.61
N LEU A 415 6.17 -5.28 -19.32
CA LEU A 415 5.51 -4.05 -18.88
C LEU A 415 6.39 -2.82 -19.12
N GLN A 416 5.80 -1.68 -19.51
CA GLN A 416 6.56 -0.47 -19.87
C GLN A 416 6.72 0.51 -18.69
N THR A 417 5.64 0.81 -17.96
CA THR A 417 5.66 1.77 -16.84
C THR A 417 4.94 1.24 -15.60
N ALA A 418 5.34 1.72 -14.42
CA ALA A 418 4.64 1.42 -13.16
C ALA A 418 3.21 2.00 -13.13
N ARG A 419 2.99 3.15 -13.79
CA ARG A 419 1.69 3.80 -13.90
C ARG A 419 0.64 2.92 -14.60
N GLN A 420 1.00 2.24 -15.67
CA GLN A 420 0.11 1.28 -16.36
C GLN A 420 -0.38 0.18 -15.41
N GLY A 421 0.53 -0.37 -14.59
CA GLY A 421 0.17 -1.35 -13.56
C GLY A 421 -0.78 -0.76 -12.52
N PHE A 422 -0.50 0.45 -12.03
CA PHE A 422 -1.35 1.14 -11.07
C PHE A 422 -2.78 1.35 -11.61
N ASP A 423 -2.93 1.83 -12.84
CA ASP A 423 -4.25 2.11 -13.43
C ASP A 423 -5.04 0.84 -13.72
N LEU A 424 -4.38 -0.24 -14.14
CA LEU A 424 -5.01 -1.55 -14.32
C LEU A 424 -5.56 -2.10 -12.99
N LEU A 425 -4.76 -2.02 -11.91
CA LEU A 425 -5.18 -2.45 -10.58
C LEU A 425 -6.41 -1.67 -10.12
N LEU A 426 -6.41 -0.35 -10.34
CA LEU A 426 -7.54 0.49 -9.94
C LEU A 426 -8.82 0.15 -10.71
N SER A 427 -8.70 -0.09 -12.02
CA SER A 427 -9.84 -0.36 -12.89
C SER A 427 -10.51 -1.69 -12.57
N VAL A 428 -9.72 -2.75 -12.40
CA VAL A 428 -10.25 -4.10 -12.11
C VAL A 428 -10.85 -4.19 -10.70
N GLY A 429 -10.33 -3.41 -9.74
CA GLY A 429 -10.84 -3.36 -8.38
C GLY A 429 -12.09 -2.48 -8.20
N ALA A 430 -12.49 -1.69 -9.21
CA ALA A 430 -13.52 -0.68 -9.08
C ALA A 430 -14.90 -1.26 -8.73
N GLY A 431 -15.50 -0.74 -7.65
CA GLY A 431 -16.83 -1.13 -7.17
C GLY A 431 -16.86 -2.31 -6.19
N THR A 432 -15.71 -2.93 -5.93
CA THR A 432 -15.61 -4.05 -4.96
C THR A 432 -15.45 -3.59 -3.52
N GLY A 433 -14.97 -2.35 -3.31
CA GLY A 433 -14.54 -1.90 -1.98
C GLY A 433 -15.64 -1.82 -0.92
N LEU A 434 -16.88 -1.44 -1.28
CA LEU A 434 -18.00 -1.46 -0.33
C LEU A 434 -18.30 -2.86 0.19
N VAL A 435 -18.15 -3.90 -0.62
CA VAL A 435 -18.35 -5.28 -0.16
C VAL A 435 -17.32 -5.63 0.91
N PHE A 436 -16.06 -5.22 0.72
CA PHE A 436 -14.99 -5.49 1.69
C PHE A 436 -15.14 -4.71 3.00
N VAL A 437 -15.77 -3.54 2.97
CA VAL A 437 -16.17 -2.79 4.18
C VAL A 437 -17.39 -3.45 4.83
N LEU A 438 -18.45 -3.69 4.07
CA LEU A 438 -19.75 -4.13 4.57
C LEU A 438 -19.75 -5.58 5.05
N ARG A 439 -18.88 -6.47 4.56
CA ARG A 439 -18.78 -7.85 5.05
C ARG A 439 -18.53 -7.95 6.57
N TRP A 440 -17.92 -6.92 7.16
CA TRP A 440 -17.69 -6.80 8.59
C TRP A 440 -18.88 -6.29 9.38
N TYR A 441 -19.74 -5.47 8.76
CA TYR A 441 -20.76 -4.67 9.45
C TYR A 441 -22.20 -4.96 9.01
N TRP A 442 -22.38 -5.79 7.96
CA TRP A 442 -23.67 -6.16 7.42
C TRP A 442 -23.81 -7.68 7.29
N TRP A 443 -24.73 -8.24 8.07
CA TRP A 443 -25.00 -9.68 8.13
C TRP A 443 -25.41 -10.32 6.79
N ARG A 444 -25.96 -9.52 5.87
CA ARG A 444 -26.50 -10.01 4.58
C ARG A 444 -25.43 -10.37 3.55
N ILE A 445 -24.23 -9.80 3.65
CA ILE A 445 -23.14 -10.15 2.73
C ILE A 445 -22.85 -11.65 2.90
N ASN A 446 -22.72 -12.34 1.76
CA ASN A 446 -22.41 -13.76 1.67
C ASN A 446 -21.35 -14.00 0.57
N ALA A 447 -20.92 -15.25 0.40
CA ALA A 447 -19.92 -15.60 -0.61
C ALA A 447 -20.34 -15.20 -2.05
N VAL A 448 -21.64 -15.27 -2.37
CA VAL A 448 -22.15 -14.91 -3.71
C VAL A 448 -22.07 -13.40 -3.94
N SER A 449 -22.32 -12.58 -2.92
CA SER A 449 -22.09 -11.12 -2.98
C SER A 449 -20.66 -10.80 -3.43
N GLU A 450 -19.68 -11.46 -2.83
CA GLU A 450 -18.27 -11.23 -3.11
C GLU A 450 -17.88 -11.71 -4.52
N ILE A 451 -18.34 -12.90 -4.92
CA ILE A 451 -18.12 -13.43 -6.28
C ILE A 451 -18.73 -12.49 -7.32
N ALA A 452 -19.98 -12.05 -7.11
CA ALA A 452 -20.68 -11.16 -8.02
C ALA A 452 -19.97 -9.80 -8.15
N ALA A 453 -19.45 -9.26 -7.05
CA ALA A 453 -18.67 -8.02 -7.09
C ALA A 453 -17.38 -8.19 -7.91
N MET A 454 -16.63 -9.27 -7.70
CA MET A 454 -15.36 -9.52 -8.39
C MET A 454 -15.55 -9.82 -9.88
N ILE A 455 -16.50 -10.67 -10.23
CA ILE A 455 -16.79 -10.97 -11.65
C ILE A 455 -17.38 -9.72 -12.32
N GLY A 456 -18.30 -9.04 -11.64
CA GLY A 456 -18.90 -7.79 -12.12
C GLY A 456 -17.85 -6.74 -12.42
N SER A 457 -16.90 -6.50 -11.51
CA SER A 457 -15.85 -5.49 -11.72
C SER A 457 -14.94 -5.82 -12.89
N VAL A 458 -14.54 -7.08 -13.05
CA VAL A 458 -13.72 -7.53 -14.20
C VAL A 458 -14.49 -7.36 -15.51
N LEU A 459 -15.76 -7.76 -15.56
CA LEU A 459 -16.57 -7.65 -16.78
C LEU A 459 -16.82 -6.18 -17.17
N VAL A 460 -17.08 -5.32 -16.18
CA VAL A 460 -17.29 -3.89 -16.42
C VAL A 460 -15.99 -3.21 -16.85
N ALA A 461 -14.86 -3.53 -16.20
CA ALA A 461 -13.56 -3.04 -16.63
C ALA A 461 -13.21 -3.50 -18.06
N ALA A 462 -13.45 -4.77 -18.37
CA ALA A 462 -13.25 -5.30 -19.72
C ALA A 462 -14.15 -4.61 -20.75
N PHE A 463 -15.42 -4.36 -20.41
CA PHE A 463 -16.34 -3.64 -21.28
C PHE A 463 -15.79 -2.26 -21.67
N PHE A 464 -15.38 -1.45 -20.69
CA PHE A 464 -14.80 -0.12 -20.97
C PHE A 464 -13.45 -0.21 -21.67
N GLN A 465 -12.63 -1.22 -21.36
CA GLN A 465 -11.32 -1.40 -22.01
C GLN A 465 -11.43 -1.77 -23.50
N PHE A 466 -12.43 -2.58 -23.88
CA PHE A 466 -12.55 -3.12 -25.23
C PHE A 466 -13.64 -2.45 -26.08
N THR A 467 -14.47 -1.59 -25.48
CA THR A 467 -15.52 -0.84 -26.19
C THR A 467 -15.09 0.61 -26.34
N LYS A 468 -15.20 1.16 -27.54
CA LYS A 468 -14.97 2.59 -27.75
C LYS A 468 -16.08 3.39 -27.04
N HIS A 469 -15.68 4.41 -26.29
CA HIS A 469 -16.59 5.29 -25.57
C HIS A 469 -16.00 6.70 -25.47
N ASP A 470 -16.87 7.70 -25.31
CA ASP A 470 -16.46 9.11 -25.14
C ASP A 470 -16.45 9.55 -23.67
N PHE A 471 -16.60 8.60 -22.73
CA PHE A 471 -16.56 8.90 -21.30
C PHE A 471 -15.16 9.30 -20.84
N ALA A 472 -15.09 10.39 -20.07
CA ALA A 472 -13.88 10.80 -19.37
C ALA A 472 -13.48 9.76 -18.31
N PRO A 473 -12.19 9.69 -17.92
CA PRO A 473 -11.71 8.67 -16.96
C PRO A 473 -12.48 8.64 -15.64
N TRP A 474 -12.85 9.80 -15.11
CA TRP A 474 -13.63 9.90 -13.88
C TRP A 474 -15.06 9.34 -14.04
N GLN A 475 -15.66 9.48 -15.22
CA GLN A 475 -16.99 8.94 -15.53
C GLN A 475 -16.92 7.42 -15.65
N VAL A 476 -15.90 6.89 -16.30
CA VAL A 476 -15.65 5.44 -16.39
C VAL A 476 -15.53 4.83 -14.99
N MET A 477 -14.76 5.46 -14.10
CA MET A 477 -14.65 5.03 -12.70
C MET A 477 -16.01 5.08 -11.98
N GLY A 478 -16.73 6.20 -12.08
CA GLY A 478 -18.05 6.35 -11.43
C GLY A 478 -19.08 5.32 -11.91
N LEU A 479 -19.16 5.10 -13.23
CA LEU A 479 -20.02 4.08 -13.85
C LEU A 479 -19.59 2.67 -13.44
N SER A 480 -18.30 2.39 -13.43
CA SER A 480 -17.77 1.08 -13.02
C SER A 480 -18.14 0.75 -11.58
N VAL A 481 -17.97 1.71 -10.68
CA VAL A 481 -18.37 1.57 -9.28
C VAL A 481 -19.88 1.38 -9.15
N GLY A 482 -20.68 2.19 -9.85
CA GLY A 482 -22.14 2.12 -9.81
C GLY A 482 -22.68 0.78 -10.31
N VAL A 483 -22.26 0.35 -11.50
CA VAL A 483 -22.70 -0.92 -12.12
C VAL A 483 -22.27 -2.12 -11.30
N THR A 484 -21.00 -2.20 -10.90
CA THR A 484 -20.52 -3.29 -10.01
C THR A 484 -21.30 -3.30 -8.69
N THR A 485 -21.61 -2.12 -8.14
CA THR A 485 -22.40 -2.02 -6.91
C THR A 485 -23.81 -2.58 -7.06
N LEU A 486 -24.48 -2.27 -8.17
CA LEU A 486 -25.79 -2.82 -8.49
C LEU A 486 -25.73 -4.34 -8.66
N ILE A 487 -24.69 -4.87 -9.32
CA ILE A 487 -24.50 -6.32 -9.53
C ILE A 487 -24.43 -7.05 -8.19
N TRP A 488 -23.53 -6.64 -7.29
CA TRP A 488 -23.35 -7.37 -6.04
C TRP A 488 -24.49 -7.14 -5.04
N LEU A 489 -25.13 -5.95 -5.04
CA LEU A 489 -26.33 -5.70 -4.23
C LEU A 489 -27.49 -6.59 -4.68
N THR A 490 -27.70 -6.71 -5.99
CA THR A 490 -28.73 -7.59 -6.57
C THR A 490 -28.47 -9.03 -6.15
N ALA A 491 -27.23 -9.52 -6.30
CA ALA A 491 -26.85 -10.85 -5.84
C ALA A 491 -27.11 -11.05 -4.33
N THR A 492 -26.77 -10.05 -3.50
CA THR A 492 -26.95 -10.09 -2.03
C THR A 492 -28.43 -10.16 -1.62
N LEU A 493 -29.31 -9.46 -2.33
CA LEU A 493 -30.73 -9.40 -2.03
C LEU A 493 -31.47 -10.64 -2.55
N LEU A 494 -31.06 -11.20 -3.68
CA LEU A 494 -31.66 -12.40 -4.28
C LEU A 494 -31.21 -13.70 -3.60
N THR A 495 -30.04 -13.72 -2.98
CA THR A 495 -29.51 -14.91 -2.32
C THR A 495 -29.94 -15.00 -0.85
N ARG A 496 -29.92 -16.23 -0.32
CA ARG A 496 -30.19 -16.47 1.10
C ARG A 496 -29.05 -15.94 1.96
N PRO A 497 -29.34 -15.45 3.17
CA PRO A 497 -28.29 -15.09 4.11
C PRO A 497 -27.55 -16.34 4.59
N GLU A 498 -26.37 -16.14 5.18
CA GLU A 498 -25.63 -17.22 5.82
C GLU A 498 -26.43 -17.87 6.97
N PRO A 499 -26.23 -19.17 7.25
CA PRO A 499 -26.88 -19.86 8.37
C PRO A 499 -26.57 -19.20 9.71
N ASP A 500 -27.54 -19.21 10.62
CA ASP A 500 -27.41 -18.58 11.95
C ASP A 500 -26.24 -19.15 12.76
N ALA A 501 -25.93 -20.43 12.65
CA ALA A 501 -24.76 -21.03 13.30
C ALA A 501 -23.44 -20.34 12.90
N THR A 502 -23.26 -20.04 11.61
CA THR A 502 -22.09 -19.32 11.08
C THR A 502 -22.08 -17.87 11.56
N LEU A 503 -23.22 -17.19 11.47
CA LEU A 503 -23.36 -15.80 11.91
C LEU A 503 -23.09 -15.64 13.41
N PHE A 504 -23.61 -16.54 14.24
CA PHE A 504 -23.40 -16.52 15.70
C PHE A 504 -21.95 -16.84 16.05
N SER A 505 -21.32 -17.80 15.37
CA SER A 505 -19.88 -18.09 15.53
C SER A 505 -19.04 -16.85 15.21
N PHE A 506 -19.33 -16.18 14.10
CA PHE A 506 -18.69 -14.92 13.72
C PHE A 506 -18.87 -13.84 14.78
N LEU A 507 -20.09 -13.64 15.29
CA LEU A 507 -20.38 -12.64 16.32
C LEU A 507 -19.64 -12.93 17.63
N ARG A 508 -19.55 -14.20 18.07
CA ARG A 508 -18.82 -14.59 19.30
C ARG A 508 -17.34 -14.25 19.21
N LEU A 509 -16.74 -14.49 18.05
CA LEU A 509 -15.32 -14.29 17.81
C LEU A 509 -14.99 -12.82 17.55
N ILE A 510 -15.63 -12.19 16.56
CA ILE A 510 -15.27 -10.86 16.07
C ILE A 510 -15.93 -9.75 16.89
N ARG A 511 -17.12 -10.00 17.45
CA ARG A 511 -17.93 -9.02 18.21
C ARG A 511 -18.08 -7.66 17.50
N PRO A 512 -18.40 -7.63 16.19
CA PRO A 512 -18.51 -6.39 15.45
C PRO A 512 -19.71 -5.59 15.96
N ARG A 513 -19.54 -4.29 16.13
CA ARG A 513 -20.62 -3.40 16.56
C ARG A 513 -21.22 -2.69 15.35
N GLY A 514 -22.54 -2.56 15.28
CA GLY A 514 -23.18 -1.78 14.23
C GLY A 514 -24.65 -2.13 14.01
N PRO A 515 -25.41 -1.26 13.33
CA PRO A 515 -26.83 -1.48 13.07
C PRO A 515 -27.06 -2.71 12.18
N GLY A 516 -26.13 -3.01 11.27
CA GLY A 516 -26.19 -4.15 10.37
C GLY A 516 -25.92 -5.51 11.04
N TRP A 517 -25.84 -5.58 12.37
CA TRP A 517 -25.83 -6.85 13.12
C TRP A 517 -26.98 -6.97 14.13
N LYS A 518 -27.75 -5.90 14.37
CA LYS A 518 -28.77 -5.83 15.42
C LYS A 518 -29.72 -7.03 15.40
N ARG A 519 -30.30 -7.32 14.23
CA ARG A 519 -31.24 -8.46 14.05
C ARG A 519 -30.62 -9.81 14.41
N VAL A 520 -29.34 -10.01 14.14
CA VAL A 520 -28.65 -11.28 14.42
C VAL A 520 -28.31 -11.39 15.90
N TYR A 521 -27.92 -10.29 16.55
CA TYR A 521 -27.77 -10.24 18.01
C TYR A 521 -29.09 -10.54 18.73
N ASP A 522 -30.21 -9.95 18.26
CA ASP A 522 -31.54 -10.19 18.83
C ASP A 522 -31.95 -11.66 18.68
N ARG A 523 -31.72 -12.28 17.51
CA ARG A 523 -31.93 -13.72 17.29
C ARG A 523 -31.04 -14.58 18.18
N ALA A 524 -29.75 -14.28 18.25
CA ALA A 524 -28.81 -15.01 19.11
C ALA A 524 -29.25 -14.94 20.58
N ALA A 525 -29.69 -13.78 21.06
CA ALA A 525 -30.20 -13.62 22.42
C ALA A 525 -31.49 -14.43 22.65
N ALA A 526 -32.43 -14.42 21.70
CA ALA A 526 -33.66 -15.20 21.77
C ALA A 526 -33.39 -16.72 21.82
N GLU A 527 -32.30 -17.20 21.20
CA GLU A 527 -31.86 -18.59 21.21
C GLU A 527 -30.94 -18.95 22.39
N GLY A 528 -30.83 -18.09 23.41
CA GLY A 528 -29.98 -18.34 24.59
C GLY A 528 -28.49 -18.17 24.35
N HIS A 529 -28.12 -17.47 23.27
CA HIS A 529 -26.76 -17.16 22.85
C HIS A 529 -26.51 -15.66 22.90
N ALA A 530 -26.79 -14.99 24.03
CA ALA A 530 -26.47 -13.58 24.20
C ALA A 530 -24.95 -13.36 24.04
N ILE A 531 -24.56 -12.42 23.17
CA ILE A 531 -23.16 -12.12 22.85
C ILE A 531 -22.86 -10.68 23.25
N GLU A 532 -21.85 -10.50 24.08
CA GLU A 532 -21.40 -9.17 24.49
C GLU A 532 -20.65 -8.44 23.36
N THR A 533 -20.95 -7.15 23.23
CA THR A 533 -20.24 -6.24 22.31
C THR A 533 -19.13 -5.50 23.01
N ASP A 534 -18.00 -5.26 22.34
CA ASP A 534 -16.93 -4.43 22.87
C ASP A 534 -17.28 -2.93 22.74
N PRO A 535 -17.28 -2.13 23.83
CA PRO A 535 -17.46 -0.67 23.78
C PRO A 535 -16.46 0.05 22.88
N ARG A 536 -15.25 -0.50 22.74
CA ARG A 536 -14.17 0.12 21.98
C ARG A 536 -14.45 0.10 20.48
N ASP A 537 -15.23 -0.88 19.98
CA ASP A 537 -15.56 -1.11 18.57
C ASP A 537 -16.79 -0.31 18.08
N SER A 538 -17.12 0.78 18.78
CA SER A 538 -18.15 1.74 18.34
C SER A 538 -17.78 2.39 16.99
N ILE A 539 -18.60 2.17 15.96
CA ILE A 539 -18.45 2.81 14.63
C ILE A 539 -18.38 4.34 14.76
N ARG A 540 -19.27 4.94 15.56
CA ARG A 540 -19.31 6.41 15.74
C ARG A 540 -18.00 6.96 16.28
N LEU A 541 -17.45 6.30 17.30
CA LEU A 541 -16.17 6.69 17.89
C LEU A 541 -15.01 6.41 16.92
N GLY A 542 -15.07 5.32 16.16
CA GLY A 542 -14.10 5.01 15.12
C GLY A 542 -14.06 6.07 14.01
N LEU A 543 -15.22 6.52 13.53
CA LEU A 543 -15.33 7.59 12.52
C LEU A 543 -14.86 8.95 13.05
N LEU A 544 -15.15 9.29 14.31
CA LEU A 544 -14.60 10.49 14.95
C LEU A 544 -13.08 10.44 15.00
N ARG A 545 -12.50 9.31 15.43
CA ARG A 545 -11.04 9.12 15.48
C ARG A 545 -10.42 9.14 14.10
N MET A 546 -11.09 8.57 13.10
CA MET A 546 -10.69 8.66 11.69
C MET A 546 -10.61 10.11 11.25
N ALA A 547 -11.65 10.92 11.47
CA ALA A 547 -11.64 12.34 11.10
C ALA A 547 -10.50 13.12 11.79
N LEU A 548 -10.28 12.88 13.08
CA LEU A 548 -9.17 13.50 13.83
C LEU A 548 -7.81 13.04 13.30
N GLY A 549 -7.64 11.76 12.96
CA GLY A 549 -6.42 11.22 12.38
C GLY A 549 -6.11 11.79 10.99
N ILE A 550 -7.13 11.93 10.14
CA ILE A 550 -7.03 12.57 8.83
C ILE A 550 -6.58 14.03 9.01
N ALA A 551 -7.26 14.80 9.86
CA ALA A 551 -6.91 16.20 10.12
C ALA A 551 -5.49 16.34 10.67
N ALA A 552 -5.07 15.44 11.56
CA ALA A 552 -3.72 15.44 12.12
C ALA A 552 -2.65 15.23 11.04
N ILE A 553 -2.83 14.20 10.19
CA ILE A 553 -1.83 13.79 9.21
C ILE A 553 -1.81 14.74 8.01
N TYR A 554 -2.96 15.13 7.46
CA TYR A 554 -3.01 16.14 6.40
C TYR A 554 -2.53 17.51 6.88
N GLY A 555 -2.86 17.91 8.11
CA GLY A 555 -2.31 19.12 8.72
C GLY A 555 -0.78 19.11 8.73
N ALA A 556 -0.17 18.00 9.15
CA ALA A 556 1.29 17.86 9.15
C ALA A 556 1.88 17.85 7.73
N LEU A 557 1.31 17.05 6.82
CA LEU A 557 1.74 16.97 5.42
C LEU A 557 1.71 18.35 4.76
N PHE A 558 0.59 19.07 4.84
CA PHE A 558 0.46 20.36 4.17
C PHE A 558 1.23 21.47 4.88
N ALA A 559 1.40 21.40 6.21
CA ALA A 559 2.26 22.33 6.94
C ALA A 559 3.72 22.26 6.46
N ILE A 560 4.26 21.05 6.25
CA ILE A 560 5.63 20.86 5.73
C ILE A 560 5.75 21.49 4.34
N GLY A 561 4.77 21.26 3.47
CA GLY A 561 4.76 21.85 2.12
C GLY A 561 4.76 23.37 2.13
N LYS A 562 3.83 23.96 2.88
CA LYS A 562 3.73 25.41 3.00
C LYS A 562 4.95 26.03 3.67
N ALA A 563 5.60 25.32 4.58
CA ALA A 563 6.88 25.75 5.14
C ALA A 563 7.99 25.78 4.08
N LEU A 564 8.07 24.77 3.22
CA LEU A 564 9.03 24.71 2.11
C LEU A 564 8.80 25.86 1.10
N TYR A 565 7.55 26.21 0.82
CA TYR A 565 7.21 27.32 -0.08
C TYR A 565 7.44 28.72 0.53
N GLY A 566 7.87 28.81 1.79
CA GLY A 566 8.03 30.09 2.48
C GLY A 566 6.73 30.71 3.00
N GLU A 567 5.59 29.99 2.93
CA GLU A 567 4.29 30.43 3.44
C GLU A 567 4.15 30.15 4.94
N SER A 568 4.98 30.80 5.76
CA SER A 568 5.12 30.47 7.20
C SER A 568 3.82 30.58 8.00
N ALA A 569 2.98 31.58 7.72
CA ALA A 569 1.70 31.75 8.43
C ALA A 569 0.75 30.57 8.20
N THR A 570 0.58 30.17 6.95
CA THR A 570 -0.24 29.00 6.56
C THR A 570 0.35 27.71 7.12
N ALA A 571 1.67 27.56 7.08
CA ALA A 571 2.36 26.41 7.63
C ALA A 571 2.12 26.25 9.15
N VAL A 572 2.24 27.34 9.91
CA VAL A 572 1.98 27.34 11.36
C VAL A 572 0.51 27.02 11.65
N ALA A 573 -0.43 27.61 10.91
CA ALA A 573 -1.86 27.33 11.08
C ALA A 573 -2.18 25.83 10.86
N LEU A 574 -1.64 25.24 9.79
CA LEU A 574 -1.80 23.80 9.50
C LEU A 574 -1.10 22.91 10.54
N ALA A 575 0.05 23.32 11.06
CA ALA A 575 0.74 22.63 12.14
C ALA A 575 -0.06 22.66 13.46
N VAL A 576 -0.71 23.79 13.77
CA VAL A 576 -1.64 23.89 14.91
C VAL A 576 -2.82 22.94 14.74
N VAL A 577 -3.43 22.88 13.55
CA VAL A 577 -4.49 21.89 13.25
C VAL A 577 -3.98 20.48 13.50
N ALA A 578 -2.75 20.17 13.06
CA ALA A 578 -2.15 18.86 13.25
C ALA A 578 -2.00 18.48 14.73
N VAL A 579 -1.46 19.40 15.53
CA VAL A 579 -1.22 19.23 16.97
C VAL A 579 -2.54 19.12 17.74
N VAL A 580 -3.51 19.99 17.46
CA VAL A 580 -4.82 19.99 18.13
C VAL A 580 -5.59 18.71 17.82
N ALA A 581 -5.65 18.30 16.55
CA ALA A 581 -6.33 17.07 16.15
C ALA A 581 -5.65 15.82 16.74
N GLY A 582 -4.31 15.78 16.74
CA GLY A 582 -3.53 14.72 17.38
C GLY A 582 -3.75 14.65 18.90
N GLY A 583 -3.80 15.80 19.57
CA GLY A 583 -4.12 15.90 21.00
C GLY A 583 -5.53 15.40 21.32
N ALA A 584 -6.53 15.84 20.54
CA ALA A 584 -7.92 15.37 20.67
C ALA A 584 -8.03 13.85 20.44
N LEU A 585 -7.30 13.31 19.46
CA LEU A 585 -7.22 11.89 19.21
C LEU A 585 -6.64 11.13 20.42
N ALA A 586 -5.54 11.61 21.00
CA ALA A 586 -4.93 11.02 22.19
C ALA A 586 -5.89 11.03 23.41
N VAL A 587 -6.63 12.12 23.61
CA VAL A 587 -7.66 12.20 24.67
C VAL A 587 -8.78 11.19 24.42
N SER A 588 -9.20 10.99 23.17
CA SER A 588 -10.24 10.02 22.81
C SER A 588 -9.87 8.58 23.18
N PHE A 589 -8.57 8.23 23.14
CA PHE A 589 -8.08 6.91 23.57
C PHE A 589 -8.18 6.74 25.09
N ARG A 590 -7.84 7.78 25.86
CA ARG A 590 -7.91 7.77 27.33
C ARG A 590 -9.35 7.64 27.83
N ARG A 591 -10.29 8.40 27.24
CA ARG A 591 -11.73 8.31 27.60
C ARG A 591 -12.33 6.95 27.24
N GLY A 592 -11.94 6.38 26.09
CA GLY A 592 -12.39 5.03 25.70
C GLY A 592 -11.89 3.91 26.64
N ALA A 593 -10.72 4.08 27.26
CA ALA A 593 -10.20 3.14 28.25
C ALA A 593 -10.90 3.26 29.61
N ALA A 594 -11.37 4.45 29.99
CA ALA A 594 -12.11 4.68 31.23
C ALA A 594 -13.52 4.06 31.22
N VAL A 595 -14.21 4.11 30.06
CA VAL A 595 -15.55 3.50 29.87
C VAL A 595 -15.51 1.95 29.89
N VAL A 596 -14.33 1.33 29.75
CA VAL A 596 -14.15 -0.13 29.78
C VAL A 596 -13.79 -0.64 31.19
N ARG A 597 -13.45 0.26 32.12
CA ARG A 597 -13.02 -0.09 33.49
C ARG A 597 -14.08 0.19 34.57
N GLY A 598 -15.20 0.82 34.22
CA GLY A 598 -16.38 0.97 35.06
C GLY A 598 -17.54 0.25 34.41
#